data_AF-A0A917X1K3-F1
#
_entry.id   AF-A0A917X1K3-F1
#
_cell.length_a   1.000
_cell.length_b   1.000
_cell.length_c   1.000
_cell.angle_alpha   90.00
_cell.angle_beta   90.00
_cell.angle_gamma   90.00
#
_symmetry.space_group_name_H-M   'P 1'
#
loop_
_entity.id
_entity.type
_entity.pdbx_description
1 polymer ?
#
loop_
_entity_poly.entity_id
_entity_poly.type
_entity_poly.pdbx_seq_one_letter_code
_entity_poly.pdbx_strand_id
1 'polypeptide(L)' 'MLHAGGWRVESCWLDLDGCGERAWNRATDRHGVVRWLTTAQLQEALHRDGLDVGDLVLEHPARPVGGRGDECE' A
#
# COMPACT_ATOMS: atom_id res chain seq x y z
N MET A 1 1.99 3.16 9.81
CA MET A 1 0.70 3.81 9.43
C MET A 1 0.99 5.27 9.15
N LEU A 2 0.64 5.75 7.95
CA LEU A 2 0.99 7.10 7.50
C LEU A 2 -0.23 8.02 7.55
N HIS A 3 0.02 9.28 7.93
CA HIS A 3 -1.00 10.32 8.09
C HIS A 3 -0.65 11.52 7.20
N ALA A 4 -1.45 11.78 6.16
CA ALA A 4 -1.33 12.96 5.31
C ALA A 4 -2.72 13.55 5.05
N GLY A 5 -2.99 14.79 5.46
CA GLY A 5 -4.26 15.46 5.17
C GLY A 5 -5.53 14.70 5.60
N GLY A 6 -5.46 13.86 6.64
CA GLY A 6 -6.57 13.02 7.09
C GLY A 6 -6.66 11.64 6.44
N TRP A 7 -5.80 11.34 5.46
CA TRP A 7 -5.64 10.00 4.92
C TRP A 7 -4.91 9.09 5.91
N ARG A 8 -5.31 7.82 5.94
CA ARG A 8 -4.60 6.74 6.64
C ARG A 8 -4.19 5.70 5.63
N VAL A 9 -2.89 5.41 5.55
CA VAL A 9 -2.35 4.41 4.62
C VAL A 9 -1.61 3.32 5.38
N GLU A 10 -1.91 2.09 5.02
CA GLU A 10 -1.23 0.87 5.46
C GLU A 10 -0.79 0.07 4.24
N SER A 11 0.50 -0.22 4.15
CA SER A 11 1.09 -0.96 3.02
C SER A 11 1.28 -2.43 3.40
N CYS A 12 0.96 -3.34 2.48
CA CYS A 12 1.12 -4.77 2.67
C CYS A 12 1.43 -5.50 1.35
N TRP A 13 1.77 -6.78 1.43
CA TRP A 13 1.93 -7.67 0.29
C TRP A 13 0.72 -8.61 0.20
N LEU A 14 0.00 -8.57 -0.91
CA LEU A 14 -1.21 -9.39 -1.15
C LEU A 14 -1.35 -9.71 -2.65
N ASP A 15 -2.06 -10.79 -2.95
CA ASP A 15 -2.56 -11.10 -4.31
C ASP A 15 -4.06 -10.80 -4.39
N LEU A 16 -4.41 -9.55 -4.75
CA LEU A 16 -5.82 -9.13 -4.88
C LEU A 16 -6.37 -9.31 -6.29
N ASP A 17 -5.52 -9.44 -7.31
CA ASP A 17 -5.91 -9.50 -8.72
C ASP A 17 -5.58 -10.84 -9.40
N GLY A 18 -5.13 -11.84 -8.64
CA GLY A 18 -4.81 -13.18 -9.14
C GLY A 18 -3.55 -13.23 -10.00
N CYS A 19 -2.72 -12.18 -9.96
CA CYS A 19 -1.50 -12.05 -10.75
C CYS A 19 -0.23 -12.31 -9.92
N GLY A 20 -0.41 -12.81 -8.69
CA GLY A 20 0.66 -13.03 -7.72
C GLY A 20 0.82 -11.88 -6.73
N GLU A 21 1.51 -12.17 -5.62
CA GLU A 21 1.69 -11.21 -4.54
C GLU A 21 2.46 -9.98 -4.99
N ARG A 22 1.87 -8.80 -4.74
CA ARG A 22 2.53 -7.51 -4.93
C ARG A 22 2.20 -6.54 -3.81
N ALA A 23 2.91 -5.43 -3.79
CA ALA A 23 2.65 -4.36 -2.84
C ALA A 23 1.30 -3.68 -3.12
N TRP A 24 0.48 -3.62 -2.08
CA TRP A 24 -0.81 -2.92 -2.05
C TRP A 24 -0.85 -1.94 -0.89
N ASN A 25 -1.67 -0.91 -1.03
CA ASN A 25 -1.94 0.08 -0.01
C ASN A 25 -3.42 0.06 0.32
N ARG A 26 -3.74 -0.24 1.57
CA ARG A 26 -5.06 0.01 2.14
C ARG A 26 -5.11 1.48 2.54
N ALA A 27 -5.78 2.28 1.72
CA ALA A 27 -5.95 3.70 1.96
C ALA A 27 -7.36 3.99 2.48
N THR A 28 -7.46 4.76 3.56
CA THR A 28 -8.71 5.36 4.05
C THR A 28 -8.62 6.86 3.82
N ASP A 29 -9.52 7.42 3.02
CA ASP A 29 -9.53 8.86 2.74
C ASP A 29 -10.13 9.68 3.90
N ARG A 30 -10.10 11.01 3.78
CA ARG A 30 -10.66 11.93 4.79
C ARG A 30 -12.16 11.77 5.04
N HIS A 31 -12.88 11.12 4.14
CA HIS A 31 -14.31 10.83 4.26
C HIS A 31 -14.56 9.44 4.86
N GLY A 32 -13.52 8.69 5.21
CA GLY A 32 -13.60 7.34 5.77
C GLY A 32 -13.79 6.25 4.73
N VAL A 33 -13.65 6.54 3.43
CA VAL A 33 -13.80 5.54 2.37
C VAL A 33 -12.51 4.73 2.24
N VAL A 34 -12.64 3.40 2.30
CA VAL A 34 -11.52 2.46 2.18
C VAL A 34 -11.34 2.02 0.74
N ARG A 35 -10.10 2.07 0.23
CA ARG A 35 -9.71 1.60 -1.10
C ARG A 35 -8.41 0.81 -1.03
N TRP A 36 -8.29 -0.19 -1.91
CA TRP A 36 -7.04 -0.91 -2.17
C TRP A 36 -6.40 -0.35 -3.44
N LEU A 37 -5.21 0.19 -3.29
CA LEU A 37 -4.53 0.93 -4.37
C LEU A 37 -3.10 0.41 -4.52
N THR A 38 -2.64 0.25 -5.75
CA THR A 38 -1.19 0.14 -6.01
C THR A 38 -0.51 1.45 -5.62
N THR A 39 0.82 1.45 -5.50
CA THR A 39 1.57 2.68 -5.19
C THR A 39 1.25 3.80 -6.20
N ALA A 40 1.23 3.51 -7.50
CA ALA A 40 0.89 4.49 -8.54
C ALA A 40 -0.54 5.06 -8.37
N GLN A 41 -1.53 4.18 -8.12
CA GLN A 41 -2.91 4.60 -7.89
C GLN A 41 -3.08 5.44 -6.62
N LEU A 42 -2.31 5.13 -5.56
CA LEU A 42 -2.28 5.93 -4.35
C LEU A 42 -1.72 7.33 -4.63
N GLN A 43 -0.63 7.42 -5.40
CA GLN A 43 -0.02 8.69 -5.78
C GLN A 43 -1.00 9.59 -6.54
N GLU A 44 -1.71 9.03 -7.53
CA GLU A 44 -2.75 9.75 -8.27
C GLU A 44 -3.91 10.21 -7.36
N ALA A 45 -4.31 9.37 -6.40
CA ALA A 45 -5.39 9.71 -5.48
C ALA A 45 -5.01 10.86 -4.54
N LEU A 46 -3.79 10.85 -4.00
CA LEU A 46 -3.27 11.90 -3.13
C LEU A 46 -3.07 13.22 -3.89
N HIS A 47 -2.54 13.15 -5.12
CA HIS A 47 -2.33 14.32 -5.95
C HIS A 47 -3.65 15.03 -6.29
N ARG A 48 -4.73 14.27 -6.54
CA ARG A 48 -6.09 14.84 -6.72
C ARG A 48 -6.61 15.56 -5.49
N ASP A 49 -6.18 15.15 -4.30
CA ASP A 49 -6.52 15.80 -3.03
C ASP A 49 -5.57 16.96 -2.68
N GLY A 50 -4.62 17.29 -3.57
CA GLY A 50 -3.63 18.35 -3.38
C GLY A 50 -2.53 17.98 -2.38
N LEU A 51 -2.32 16.68 -2.13
CA LEU A 51 -1.27 16.16 -1.26
C LEU A 51 -0.10 15.67 -2.11
N ASP A 52 1.13 16.09 -1.77
CA ASP A 52 2.31 15.55 -2.41
C ASP A 52 2.70 14.21 -1.75
N VAL A 53 3.11 13.26 -2.58
CA VAL A 53 3.52 11.92 -2.18
C VAL A 53 4.83 11.99 -1.41
N GLY A 54 5.67 13.00 -1.67
CA GLY A 54 6.90 13.25 -0.91
C GLY A 54 6.67 13.40 0.60
N ASP A 55 5.47 13.80 1.02
CA ASP A 55 5.07 13.91 2.42
C ASP A 55 4.66 12.55 3.04
N LEU A 56 4.30 11.56 2.22
CA LEU A 56 4.18 10.19 2.70
C LEU A 56 5.55 9.52 2.65
N VAL A 57 6.15 9.36 3.82
CA VAL A 57 7.22 8.38 4.03
C VAL A 57 6.61 6.99 3.88
N LEU A 58 6.37 6.53 2.64
CA LEU A 58 5.96 5.17 2.35
C LEU A 58 7.09 4.24 2.82
N GLU A 59 7.01 3.78 4.06
CA GLU A 59 7.77 2.63 4.51
C GLU A 59 7.31 1.46 3.65
N HIS A 60 8.05 1.18 2.58
CA HIS A 60 7.81 0.00 1.78
C HIS A 60 7.91 -1.19 2.73
N PRO A 61 6.81 -1.94 2.94
CA PRO A 61 6.86 -3.09 3.82
C PRO A 61 7.92 -4.01 3.24
N ALA A 62 8.89 -4.38 4.08
CA ALA A 62 9.93 -5.33 3.69
C ALA A 62 9.23 -6.52 3.04
N ARG A 63 9.59 -6.82 1.79
CA ARG A 63 9.02 -7.95 1.08
C ARG A 63 9.23 -9.17 1.97
N PRO A 64 8.18 -9.97 2.27
CA PRO A 64 8.41 -11.21 2.98
C PRO A 64 9.46 -11.98 2.21
N VAL A 65 10.62 -12.18 2.85
CA VAL A 65 11.69 -13.00 2.27
C VAL A 65 11.06 -14.38 2.16
N GLY A 66 10.82 -14.83 0.93
CA GLY A 66 10.12 -16.08 0.69
C GLY A 66 10.74 -17.16 1.57
N GLY A 67 9.96 -17.64 2.54
CA GLY A 67 10.27 -18.86 3.27
C GLY A 67 10.12 -20.01 2.30
N ARG A 68 11.06 -20.14 1.38
CA ARG A 68 11.33 -21.42 0.71
C ARG A 68 12.15 -22.23 1.72
N GLY A 69 11.49 -22.71 2.78
CA GLY A 69 11.82 -24.07 3.23
C GLY A 69 11.34 -24.95 2.09
N ASP A 70 12.17 -25.68 1.36
CA ASP A 70 13.13 -26.63 1.92
C ASP A 70 12.48 -27.46 3.02
N GLU A 71 11.33 -28.06 2.68
CA GLU A 71 10.97 -29.37 3.21
C GLU A 71 10.94 -30.31 2.01
N CYS A 72 12.13 -30.68 1.54
CA CYS A 72 12.34 -32.01 1.02
C CYS A 72 12.31 -32.97 2.21
N GLU A 73 11.18 -33.65 2.42
CA GLU A 73 11.15 -35.02 2.95
C GLU A 73 10.20 -35.87 2.11
#